data_AF-A0A4Y2G1G4-F1
#
_entry.id   AF-A0A4Y2G1G4-F1
#
_cell.length_a   1.000
_cell.length_b   1.000
_cell.length_c   1.000
_cell.angle_alpha   90.00
_cell.angle_beta   90.00
_cell.angle_gamma   90.00
#
_symmetry.space_group_name_H-M   'P 1'
#
loop_
_entity.id
_entity.type
_entity.pdbx_description
1 polymer ?
#
loop_
_entity_poly.entity_id
_entity_poly.type
_entity_poly.pdbx_seq_one_letter_code
_entity_poly.pdbx_strand_id
1 'polypeptide(L)'
;MNPSLILEEIFDSILKEVTEEVNIPIQNLSSPVLLGVSYNPLTMRTPSLEFYLKCDLSTREIKELYTKRIEGDIEESTELIIIPVEEVLDNDVEELKYYDQLTFGAKAVITFFKVFSSK
;
A
#
# COMPACT_ATOMS: atom_id res chain seq x y z
N MET A 1 5.45 -24.66 13.65
CA MET A 1 5.26 -23.21 13.46
C MET A 1 3.93 -22.84 14.10
N ASN A 2 3.87 -21.80 14.94
CA ASN A 2 2.63 -21.42 15.63
C ASN A 2 1.81 -20.49 14.70
N PRO A 3 0.60 -20.88 14.24
CA PRO A 3 -0.18 -20.08 13.31
C PRO A 3 -0.48 -18.65 13.78
N SER A 4 -0.66 -18.45 15.08
CA SER A 4 -0.91 -17.11 15.64
C SER A 4 0.30 -16.19 15.47
N LEU A 5 1.52 -16.71 15.71
CA LEU A 5 2.74 -15.93 15.53
C LEU A 5 3.01 -15.62 14.05
N ILE A 6 2.62 -16.50 13.13
CA ILE A 6 2.71 -16.22 11.69
C ILE A 6 1.75 -15.09 11.32
N LEU A 7 0.51 -15.13 11.84
CA LEU A 7 -0.49 -14.12 11.55
C LEU A 7 -0.06 -12.74 12.08
N GLU A 8 0.48 -12.70 13.30
CA GLU A 8 1.05 -11.47 13.89
C GLU A 8 2.16 -10.92 12.99
N GLU A 9 3.14 -11.75 12.61
CA GLU A 9 4.23 -11.33 11.72
C GLU A 9 3.72 -10.80 10.37
N ILE A 10 2.72 -11.45 9.77
CA ILE A 10 2.14 -11.00 8.50
C ILE A 10 1.57 -9.58 8.63
N PHE A 11 0.84 -9.28 9.70
CA PHE A 11 0.24 -7.96 9.89
C PHE A 11 1.27 -6.92 10.32
N ASP A 12 2.22 -7.28 11.19
CA ASP A 12 3.28 -6.39 11.65
C ASP A 12 4.25 -6.02 10.54
N SER A 13 4.53 -6.97 9.62
CA SER A 13 5.41 -6.69 8.47
C SER A 13 4.86 -5.56 7.60
N ILE A 14 3.56 -5.48 7.37
CA ILE A 14 2.96 -4.40 6.57
C ILE A 14 3.13 -3.03 7.22
N LEU A 15 2.97 -2.95 8.55
CA LEU A 15 3.22 -1.70 9.27
C LEU A 15 4.69 -1.29 9.17
N LYS A 16 5.59 -2.27 9.33
CA LYS A 16 7.02 -2.07 9.22
C LYS A 16 7.44 -1.57 7.82
N GLU A 17 6.95 -2.19 6.75
CA GLU A 17 7.23 -1.80 5.36
C GLU A 17 6.81 -0.35 5.10
N VAL A 18 5.62 0.08 5.56
CA VAL A 18 5.17 1.47 5.39
C VAL A 18 6.02 2.44 6.21
N THR A 19 6.38 2.07 7.44
CA THR A 19 7.25 2.89 8.30
C THR A 19 8.65 3.01 7.72
N GLU A 20 9.24 1.95 7.19
CA GLU A 20 10.60 1.97 6.62
C GLU A 20 10.63 2.71 5.28
N GLU A 21 9.65 2.47 4.41
CA GLU A 21 9.66 3.04 3.06
C GLU A 21 9.21 4.51 3.04
N VAL A 22 8.20 4.88 3.83
CA VAL A 22 7.59 6.23 3.81
C VAL A 22 7.99 7.06 5.03
N ASN A 23 8.65 6.46 6.03
CA ASN A 23 9.04 7.11 7.28
C ASN A 23 7.83 7.63 8.09
N ILE A 24 6.68 6.93 7.97
CA ILE A 24 5.48 7.22 8.76
C ILE A 24 5.58 6.51 10.11
N PRO A 25 5.45 7.23 11.24
CA PRO A 25 5.45 6.59 12.55
C PRO A 25 4.28 5.64 12.75
N ILE A 26 4.52 4.48 13.35
CA ILE A 26 3.50 3.44 13.53
C ILE A 26 2.26 3.92 14.31
N GLN A 27 2.41 4.87 15.23
CA GLN A 27 1.28 5.43 15.99
C GLN A 27 0.28 6.22 15.13
N ASN A 28 0.71 6.63 13.94
CA ASN A 28 -0.12 7.34 12.97
C ASN A 28 -0.84 6.38 12.00
N LEU A 29 -0.58 5.07 12.10
CA LEU A 29 -1.16 4.03 11.26
C LEU A 29 -2.24 3.25 12.02
N SER A 30 -3.38 3.01 11.38
CA SER A 30 -4.37 2.07 11.90
C SER A 30 -3.87 0.62 11.78
N SER A 31 -4.49 -0.29 12.54
CA SER A 31 -4.30 -1.73 12.31
C SER A 31 -4.60 -2.08 10.83
N PRO A 32 -3.77 -2.90 10.17
CA PRO A 32 -4.00 -3.30 8.79
C PRO A 32 -5.29 -4.10 8.65
N VAL A 33 -5.98 -3.91 7.53
CA VAL A 33 -7.14 -4.68 7.11
C VAL A 33 -6.78 -5.45 5.86
N LEU A 34 -6.81 -6.79 5.93
CA LEU A 34 -6.61 -7.63 4.76
C LEU A 34 -7.79 -7.45 3.79
N LEU A 35 -7.52 -6.91 2.61
CA LEU A 35 -8.52 -6.71 1.56
C LEU A 35 -8.73 -7.98 0.74
N GLY A 36 -7.66 -8.72 0.46
CA GLY A 36 -7.71 -9.91 -0.38
C GLY A 36 -6.34 -10.51 -0.68
N VAL A 37 -6.37 -11.55 -1.52
CA VAL A 37 -5.17 -12.22 -2.02
C VAL A 37 -5.12 -12.04 -3.53
N SER A 38 -4.03 -11.49 -4.05
CA SER A 38 -3.79 -11.34 -5.48
C SER A 38 -2.82 -12.42 -5.97
N TYR A 39 -2.98 -12.87 -7.21
CA TYR A 39 -2.08 -13.82 -7.84
C TYR A 39 -1.88 -13.47 -9.30
N ASN A 40 -0.63 -13.26 -9.71
CA ASN A 40 -0.28 -12.97 -11.09
C ASN A 40 0.10 -14.27 -11.82
N PRO A 41 -0.77 -14.82 -12.69
CA PRO A 41 -0.49 -16.07 -13.39
C PRO A 41 0.67 -15.93 -14.40
N LEU A 42 0.97 -14.71 -14.86
CA LEU A 42 2.01 -14.48 -15.87
C LEU A 42 3.42 -14.52 -15.29
N THR A 43 3.58 -14.20 -14.01
CA THR A 43 4.91 -14.18 -13.36
C THR A 43 5.17 -15.43 -12.54
N MET A 44 4.18 -16.33 -12.39
CA MET A 44 4.23 -17.54 -11.55
C MET A 44 4.75 -17.28 -10.12
N ARG A 45 4.58 -16.04 -9.64
CA ARG A 45 5.08 -15.63 -8.33
C ARG A 45 4.15 -16.11 -7.22
N THR A 46 4.68 -16.09 -6.00
CA THR A 46 3.91 -16.26 -4.77
C THR A 46 2.71 -15.30 -4.75
N PRO A 47 1.53 -15.74 -4.30
CA PRO A 47 0.40 -14.84 -4.07
C PRO A 47 0.78 -13.69 -3.13
N SER A 48 0.23 -12.51 -3.38
CA SER A 48 0.41 -11.34 -2.54
C SER A 48 -0.83 -11.12 -1.68
N LEU A 49 -0.61 -10.73 -0.43
CA LEU A 49 -1.68 -10.31 0.48
C LEU A 49 -1.79 -8.79 0.38
N GLU A 50 -2.98 -8.30 0.06
CA GLU A 50 -3.23 -6.87 -0.19
C GLU A 50 -3.94 -6.26 1.02
N PHE A 51 -3.38 -5.19 1.58
CA PHE A 51 -3.87 -4.57 2.81
C PHE A 51 -4.31 -3.13 2.62
N TYR A 52 -5.19 -2.68 3.52
CA TYR A 52 -5.57 -1.30 3.71
C TYR A 52 -5.23 -0.86 5.12
N LEU A 53 -4.71 0.36 5.25
CA LEU A 53 -4.48 1.04 6.51
C LEU A 53 -4.82 2.52 6.35
N LYS A 54 -5.31 3.13 7.43
CA LYS A 54 -5.51 4.58 7.53
C LYS A 54 -4.27 5.22 8.13
N CYS A 55 -3.92 6.38 7.61
CA CYS A 55 -2.95 7.28 8.20
C CYS A 55 -3.68 8.56 8.65
N ASP A 56 -3.40 9.05 9.85
CA ASP A 56 -3.98 10.29 10.38
C ASP A 56 -3.19 11.56 10.01
N LEU A 57 -2.03 11.40 9.36
CA LEU A 57 -1.23 12.49 8.82
C LEU A 57 -1.81 13.05 7.52
N SER A 58 -1.63 14.34 7.31
CA SER A 58 -1.97 14.97 6.04
C SER A 58 -1.02 14.53 4.92
N THR A 59 -1.51 14.63 3.69
CA THR A 59 -0.72 14.48 2.44
C THR A 59 0.59 15.27 2.47
N ARG A 60 0.58 16.46 3.07
CA ARG A 60 1.78 17.31 3.19
C ARG A 60 2.80 16.71 4.14
N GLU A 61 2.37 16.28 5.32
CA GLU A 61 3.23 15.66 6.33
C GLU A 61 3.84 14.35 5.80
N ILE A 62 3.04 13.53 5.11
CA ILE A 62 3.52 12.28 4.48
C ILE A 62 4.64 12.58 3.46
N LYS A 63 4.45 13.59 2.60
CA LYS A 63 5.48 14.00 1.63
C LYS A 63 6.76 14.48 2.31
N GLU A 64 6.63 15.30 3.36
CA GLU A 64 7.78 15.79 4.13
C GLU A 64 8.55 14.65 4.81
N LEU A 65 7.87 13.61 5.29
CA LEU A 65 8.49 12.42 5.87
C LEU A 65 9.21 11.56 4.83
N TYR A 66 8.59 11.33 3.67
CA TYR A 66 9.19 10.59 2.57
C TYR A 66 10.44 11.29 2.01
N THR A 67 10.41 12.62 1.85
CA THR A 67 11.59 13.38 1.41
C THR A 67 12.76 13.21 2.39
N LYS A 68 12.50 13.26 3.70
CA LYS A 68 13.54 13.02 4.72
C LYS A 68 14.11 11.61 4.67
N ARG A 69 13.31 10.61 4.28
CA ARG A 69 13.77 9.22 4.08
C ARG A 69 14.75 9.12 2.91
N ILE A 70 14.40 9.70 1.77
CA ILE A 70 15.25 9.71 0.57
C ILE A 70 16.60 10.37 0.84
N GLU A 71 16.62 11.49 1.57
CA GLU A 71 17.88 12.20 1.89
C GLU A 71 18.86 11.36 2.73
N GLY A 72 18.41 10.26 3.34
CA GLY A 72 19.16 9.49 4.35
C GLY A 72 19.62 8.08 3.95
N ASP A 73 19.16 7.47 2.85
CA ASP A 73 19.40 6.03 2.59
C ASP A 73 19.46 5.65 1.10
N ILE A 74 19.91 4.42 0.79
CA ILE A 74 19.92 3.84 -0.56
C ILE A 74 18.47 3.59 -1.01
N GLU A 75 18.09 4.14 -2.18
CA GLU A 75 16.69 4.24 -2.62
C GLU A 75 16.16 2.93 -3.24
N GLU A 76 15.10 2.36 -2.64
CA GLU A 76 14.26 1.33 -3.28
C GLU A 76 13.18 1.97 -4.18
N SER A 77 12.67 3.14 -3.79
CA SER A 77 11.81 4.01 -4.61
C SER A 77 12.39 5.42 -4.73
N THR A 78 12.04 6.10 -5.83
CA THR A 78 12.57 7.44 -6.19
C THR A 78 11.53 8.56 -6.10
N GLU A 79 10.24 8.22 -6.02
CA GLU A 79 9.15 9.18 -6.03
C GLU A 79 7.93 8.68 -5.25
N LEU A 80 7.24 9.59 -4.56
CA LEU A 80 5.94 9.37 -3.95
C LEU A 80 4.85 10.16 -4.70
N ILE A 81 3.97 9.42 -5.36
CA ILE A 81 2.78 9.97 -6.04
C ILE A 81 1.57 9.78 -5.13
N ILE A 82 0.74 10.84 -5.02
CA ILE A 82 -0.51 10.79 -4.25
C ILE A 82 -1.68 11.00 -5.19
N ILE A 83 -2.63 10.07 -5.14
CA ILE A 83 -3.85 10.07 -5.94
C ILE A 83 -5.03 10.29 -5.00
N PRO A 84 -5.94 11.25 -5.30
CA PRO A 84 -7.17 11.42 -4.52
C PRO A 84 -8.00 10.14 -4.49
N VAL A 85 -8.63 9.85 -3.36
CA VAL A 85 -9.47 8.66 -3.21
C VAL A 85 -10.65 8.73 -4.17
N GLU A 86 -11.19 9.91 -4.42
CA GLU A 86 -12.29 10.15 -5.36
C GLU A 86 -11.89 9.76 -6.79
N GLU A 87 -10.65 10.08 -7.22
CA GLU A 87 -10.15 9.65 -8.53
C GLU A 87 -10.10 8.12 -8.64
N VAL A 88 -9.73 7.43 -7.55
CA VAL A 88 -9.71 5.97 -7.50
C VAL A 88 -11.11 5.36 -7.48
N LEU A 89 -12.06 5.96 -6.76
CA LEU A 89 -13.40 5.42 -6.61
C LEU A 89 -14.31 5.71 -7.80
N ASP A 90 -14.20 6.89 -8.40
CA ASP A 90 -15.12 7.39 -9.43
C ASP A 90 -14.79 6.91 -10.86
N ASN A 91 -13.56 6.45 -11.11
CA ASN A 91 -13.12 6.01 -12.44
C ASN A 91 -12.87 4.50 -12.49
N ASP A 92 -13.00 3.87 -13.66
CA ASP A 92 -12.54 2.48 -13.81
C ASP A 92 -11.01 2.40 -13.59
N VAL A 93 -10.51 1.25 -13.10
CA VAL A 93 -9.10 1.12 -12.71
C VAL A 93 -8.19 1.37 -13.91
N GLU A 94 -8.62 0.92 -15.08
CA GLU A 94 -7.97 1.08 -16.38
C GLU A 94 -7.89 2.55 -16.84
N GLU A 95 -8.76 3.42 -16.33
CA GLU A 95 -8.82 4.83 -16.71
C GLU A 95 -7.94 5.73 -15.83
N LEU A 96 -7.34 5.18 -14.77
CA LEU A 96 -6.43 5.92 -13.90
C LEU A 96 -5.22 6.41 -14.68
N LYS A 97 -4.83 7.68 -14.46
CA LYS A 97 -3.73 8.35 -15.18
C LYS A 97 -2.43 7.55 -15.22
N TYR A 98 -2.14 6.80 -14.17
CA TYR A 98 -0.90 6.02 -14.03
C TYR A 98 -1.09 4.51 -14.27
N TYR A 99 -2.24 4.07 -14.78
CA TYR A 99 -2.59 2.65 -14.87
C TYR A 99 -1.53 1.79 -15.56
N ASP A 100 -0.98 2.24 -16.69
CA ASP A 100 0.03 1.50 -17.44
C ASP A 100 1.38 1.39 -16.70
N GLN A 101 1.62 2.26 -15.71
CA GLN A 101 2.83 2.28 -14.89
C GLN A 101 2.65 1.43 -13.61
N LEU A 102 1.42 1.05 -13.27
CA LEU A 102 1.14 0.24 -12.09
C LEU A 102 1.58 -1.22 -12.30
N THR A 103 2.21 -1.78 -11.27
CA THR A 103 2.47 -3.22 -11.20
C THR A 103 1.15 -4.00 -11.06
N PHE A 104 1.20 -5.30 -11.30
CA PHE A 104 0.03 -6.17 -11.09
C PHE A 104 -0.53 -6.07 -9.66
N GLY A 105 0.35 -6.07 -8.64
CA GLY A 105 -0.06 -5.94 -7.24
C GLY A 105 -0.76 -4.62 -6.97
N ALA A 106 -0.20 -3.51 -7.49
CA ALA A 106 -0.81 -2.20 -7.38
C ALA A 106 -2.21 -2.12 -8.05
N LYS A 107 -2.39 -2.75 -9.21
CA LYS A 107 -3.71 -2.86 -9.85
C LYS A 107 -4.69 -3.68 -9.01
N ALA A 108 -4.22 -4.78 -8.42
CA ALA A 108 -5.03 -5.66 -7.59
C ALA A 108 -5.50 -4.97 -6.30
N VAL A 109 -4.61 -4.30 -5.55
CA VAL A 109 -4.98 -3.61 -4.31
C VAL A 109 -5.98 -2.48 -4.57
N ILE A 110 -5.84 -1.73 -5.67
CA ILE A 110 -6.81 -0.69 -6.06
C ILE A 110 -8.18 -1.32 -6.35
N THR A 111 -8.20 -2.43 -7.10
CA THR A 111 -9.44 -3.16 -7.41
C THR A 111 -10.13 -3.64 -6.12
N PHE A 112 -9.38 -4.23 -5.18
CA PHE A 112 -9.93 -4.65 -3.90
C PHE A 112 -10.40 -3.48 -3.04
N PHE A 113 -9.67 -2.37 -3.04
CA PHE A 113 -10.03 -1.17 -2.29
C PHE A 113 -11.35 -0.57 -2.79
N LYS A 114 -11.60 -0.55 -4.11
CA LYS A 114 -12.89 -0.11 -4.68
C LYS A 114 -14.04 -1.00 -4.20
N VAL A 115 -13.88 -2.33 -4.25
CA VAL A 115 -14.89 -3.28 -3.76
C VAL A 115 -15.14 -3.12 -2.26
N PHE A 116 -14.08 -2.93 -1.48
CA PHE A 116 -14.16 -2.71 -0.04
C PHE A 116 -14.91 -1.41 0.31
N SER A 117 -14.64 -0.34 -0.43
CA SER A 117 -15.23 1.00 -0.20
C SER A 117 -16.65 1.15 -0.74
N SER A 118 -17.13 0.19 -1.54
CA SER A 118 -18.50 0.18 -2.09
C SER A 118 -19.52 -0.48 -1.16
N LYS A 119 -19.10 -0.92 0.03
CA LYS A 119 -19.93 -1.56 1.06
C LYS A 119 -20.19 -0.61 2.21
#